data_AF-A0A1X7DU60-F1
#
_entry.id   AF-A0A1X7DU60-F1
#
_cell.length_a   1.000
_cell.length_b   1.000
_cell.length_c   1.000
_cell.angle_alpha   90.00
_cell.angle_beta   90.00
_cell.angle_gamma   90.00
#
_symmetry.space_group_name_H-M   'P 1'
#
loop_
_entity.id
_entity.type
_entity.pdbx_description
1 polymer ?
#
loop_
_entity_poly.entity_id
_entity_poly.type
_entity_poly.pdbx_seq_one_letter_code
_entity_poly.pdbx_strand_id
1 'polypeptide(L)'
;MWDGWRQFEPTVRDTQHGLLRQWCEVGELERSRVLLRLHNHFESSDELVVEESDLAFRDRGILTDQLRRAGFEVDAVRGDWQRTPFDGMHPIMVFEAHAV
;
A
#
# COMPACT_ATOMS: atom_id res chain seq x y z
N MET A 1 -0.98 10.28 2.74
CA MET A 1 -1.98 9.65 3.64
C MET A 1 -3.02 8.97 2.75
N TRP A 2 -3.54 7.81 3.14
CA TRP A 2 -4.47 7.03 2.30
C TRP A 2 -5.81 7.72 2.09
N ASP A 3 -6.11 8.78 2.84
CA ASP A 3 -7.33 9.58 2.69
C ASP A 3 -7.48 10.17 1.28
N GLY A 4 -6.35 10.42 0.58
CA GLY A 4 -6.35 10.89 -0.80
C GLY A 4 -6.67 9.81 -1.84
N TRP A 5 -6.79 8.54 -1.44
CA TRP A 5 -7.10 7.44 -2.34
C TRP A 5 -8.59 7.22 -2.54
N ARG A 6 -9.47 7.90 -1.79
CA ARG A 6 -10.90 7.83 -2.06
C ARG A 6 -11.19 8.52 -3.40
N GLN A 7 -11.35 7.71 -4.45
CA GLN A 7 -11.75 8.19 -5.78
C GLN A 7 -13.23 7.89 -5.98
N PHE A 8 -14.07 8.86 -5.64
CA PHE A 8 -15.51 8.76 -5.91
C PHE A 8 -15.82 8.89 -7.40
N GLU A 9 -15.01 9.65 -8.15
CA GLU A 9 -15.17 9.80 -9.59
C GLU A 9 -14.34 8.74 -10.34
N PRO A 10 -14.98 7.89 -11.16
CA PRO A 10 -14.25 6.92 -11.96
C PRO A 10 -13.35 7.60 -13.00
N THR A 11 -12.14 7.09 -13.14
CA THR A 11 -11.25 7.41 -14.27
C THR A 11 -11.52 6.45 -15.42
N VAL A 12 -11.37 6.93 -16.65
CA VAL A 12 -11.51 6.12 -17.86
C VAL A 12 -10.19 6.16 -18.62
N ARG A 13 -9.70 4.99 -19.03
CA ARG A 13 -8.50 4.88 -19.86
C ARG A 13 -8.69 3.87 -20.99
N ASP A 14 -8.05 4.16 -22.11
CA ASP A 14 -7.94 3.22 -23.21
C ASP A 14 -6.88 2.15 -22.90
N THR A 15 -7.17 0.90 -23.24
CA THR A 15 -6.27 -0.25 -23.06
C THR A 15 -6.29 -1.10 -24.31
N GLN A 16 -5.33 -2.02 -24.46
CA GLN A 16 -5.33 -2.96 -25.58
C GLN A 16 -6.59 -3.86 -25.65
N HIS A 17 -7.41 -3.88 -24.59
CA HIS A 17 -8.65 -4.66 -24.48
C HIS A 17 -9.93 -3.79 -24.56
N GLY A 18 -9.78 -2.49 -24.85
CA GLY A 18 -10.87 -1.51 -24.90
C GLY A 18 -10.89 -0.57 -23.69
N LEU A 19 -11.97 0.19 -23.57
CA LEU A 19 -12.14 1.16 -22.50
C LEU A 19 -12.28 0.47 -21.14
N LEU A 20 -11.46 0.91 -20.20
CA LEU A 20 -11.48 0.48 -18.82
C LEU A 20 -11.85 1.67 -17.93
N ARG A 21 -12.98 1.54 -17.24
CA ARG A 21 -13.44 2.49 -16.24
C ARG A 21 -13.08 1.97 -14.85
N GLN A 22 -12.35 2.76 -14.07
CA GLN A 22 -11.84 2.38 -12.76
C GLN A 22 -12.18 3.40 -11.69
N TRP A 23 -12.55 2.91 -10.51
CA TRP A 23 -12.68 3.70 -9.31
C TRP A 23 -12.28 2.86 -8.11
N CYS A 24 -12.10 3.49 -6.95
CA CYS A 24 -11.77 2.76 -5.74
C CYS A 24 -12.54 3.27 -4.54
N GLU A 25 -12.89 2.31 -3.68
CA GLU A 25 -13.46 2.56 -2.37
C GLU A 25 -12.42 2.22 -1.31
N VAL A 26 -12.32 3.07 -0.29
CA VAL A 26 -11.41 2.85 0.84
C VAL A 26 -12.21 2.85 2.13
N GLY A 27 -12.34 1.68 2.72
CA GLY A 27 -12.89 1.49 4.06
C GLY A 27 -11.78 1.42 5.10
N GLU A 28 -11.92 2.12 6.21
CA GLU A 28 -11.03 1.91 7.35
C GLU A 28 -11.47 0.62 8.07
N LEU A 29 -10.50 -0.25 8.37
CA LEU A 29 -10.74 -1.43 9.19
C LEU A 29 -10.48 -1.07 10.65
N GLU A 30 -9.20 -1.09 11.06
CA GLU A 30 -8.73 -0.73 12.41
C GLU A 30 -7.22 -0.40 12.38
N ARG A 31 -6.75 0.50 13.25
CA ARG A 31 -5.31 0.71 13.57
C ARG A 31 -4.40 0.76 12.33
N SER A 32 -4.63 1.74 11.46
CA SER A 32 -3.85 1.92 10.21
C SER A 32 -3.96 0.73 9.23
N ARG A 33 -5.05 -0.03 9.28
CA ARG A 33 -5.44 -0.97 8.23
C ARG A 33 -6.61 -0.42 7.45
N VAL A 34 -6.56 -0.54 6.13
CA VAL A 34 -7.65 -0.16 5.25
C VAL A 34 -7.98 -1.32 4.32
N LEU A 35 -9.26 -1.47 4.01
CA LEU A 35 -9.74 -2.30 2.93
C LEU A 35 -9.84 -1.42 1.69
N LEU A 36 -9.01 -1.71 0.70
CA LEU A 36 -9.10 -1.12 -0.63
C LEU A 36 -9.95 -2.03 -1.50
N ARG A 37 -11.00 -1.48 -2.12
CA ARG A 37 -11.71 -2.12 -3.23
C ARG A 37 -11.40 -1.38 -4.51
N LEU A 38 -10.80 -2.06 -5.47
CA LEU A 38 -10.55 -1.54 -6.81
C LEU A 38 -11.59 -2.13 -7.76
N HIS A 39 -12.40 -1.26 -8.36
CA HIS A 39 -13.41 -1.64 -9.33
C HIS A 39 -12.87 -1.41 -10.73
N ASN A 40 -13.00 -2.43 -11.58
CA ASN A 40 -12.54 -2.44 -12.96
C ASN A 40 -13.72 -2.83 -13.85
N HIS A 41 -14.31 -1.85 -14.55
CA HIS A 41 -15.39 -2.09 -15.50
C HIS A 41 -14.83 -2.05 -16.92
N PHE A 42 -14.85 -3.21 -17.58
CA PHE A 42 -14.46 -3.38 -18.98
C PHE A 42 -15.68 -3.10 -19.86
N GLU A 43 -15.73 -1.91 -20.47
CA GLU A 43 -16.95 -1.45 -21.16
C GLU A 43 -17.30 -2.29 -22.40
N SER A 44 -16.30 -2.93 -23.03
CA SER A 44 -16.50 -3.77 -24.21
C SER A 44 -17.24 -5.08 -23.92
N SER A 45 -17.07 -5.64 -22.72
CA SER A 45 -17.72 -6.88 -22.27
C SER A 45 -18.82 -6.67 -21.24
N ASP A 46 -18.98 -5.44 -20.74
CA ASP A 46 -19.78 -5.10 -19.57
C ASP A 46 -19.40 -5.91 -18.31
N GLU A 47 -18.13 -6.30 -18.21
CA GLU A 47 -17.62 -7.06 -17.07
C GLU A 47 -17.14 -6.12 -15.96
N LEU A 48 -17.60 -6.36 -14.73
CA LEU A 48 -17.11 -5.69 -13.53
C LEU A 48 -16.27 -6.65 -12.69
N VAL A 49 -14.98 -6.37 -12.59
CA VAL A 49 -14.05 -7.07 -11.69
C VAL A 49 -13.78 -6.19 -10.48
N VAL A 50 -14.04 -6.73 -9.28
CA VAL A 50 -13.74 -6.07 -8.00
C VAL A 50 -12.59 -6.81 -7.33
N GLU A 51 -11.50 -6.10 -7.11
CA GLU A 51 -10.33 -6.60 -6.37
C GLU A 51 -10.32 -6.01 -4.96
N GLU A 52 -10.20 -6.87 -3.96
CA GLU A 52 -10.11 -6.46 -2.56
C GLU A 52 -8.68 -6.64 -2.03
N SER A 53 -8.17 -5.65 -1.31
CA SER A 53 -6.84 -5.67 -0.70
C SER A 53 -6.86 -5.09 0.70
N ASP A 54 -6.37 -5.89 1.66
CA ASP A 54 -6.11 -5.45 3.04
C ASP A 54 -4.73 -4.79 3.12
N LEU A 55 -4.71 -3.46 3.24
CA LEU A 55 -3.48 -2.69 3.29
C LEU A 55 -3.17 -2.27 4.72
N ALA A 56 -1.92 -2.47 5.14
CA ALA A 56 -1.42 -2.09 6.45
C ALA A 56 -0.42 -0.94 6.33
N PHE A 57 -0.81 0.25 6.78
CA PHE A 57 0.08 1.41 6.86
C PHE A 57 0.89 1.33 8.14
N ARG A 58 2.22 1.38 8.00
CA ARG A 58 3.16 1.28 9.11
C ARG A 58 4.24 2.34 8.93
N ASP A 59 4.48 3.12 9.98
CA ASP A 59 5.65 3.97 10.04
C ASP A 59 6.86 3.20 10.58
N ARG A 60 8.01 3.88 10.57
CA ARG A 60 9.27 3.33 11.08
C ARG A 60 9.14 2.86 12.54
N GLY A 61 8.48 3.63 13.39
CA GLY A 61 8.33 3.33 14.81
C GLY A 61 7.52 2.06 15.04
N ILE A 62 6.38 1.91 14.34
CA ILE A 62 5.53 0.72 14.44
C ILE A 62 6.30 -0.53 14.00
N LEU A 63 7.03 -0.48 12.89
CA LEU A 63 7.80 -1.62 12.39
C LEU A 63 8.94 -1.98 13.35
N THR A 64 9.69 -0.99 13.85
CA THR A 64 10.75 -1.23 14.85
C THR A 64 10.20 -1.89 16.11
N ASP A 65 9.06 -1.42 16.63
CA ASP A 65 8.45 -2.02 17.82
C ASP A 65 7.91 -3.42 17.56
N GLN A 66 7.36 -3.69 16.37
CA GLN A 66 6.92 -5.02 15.97
C GLN A 66 8.09 -6.01 15.85
N LEU A 67 9.21 -5.58 15.24
CA LEU A 67 10.44 -6.36 15.17
C LEU A 67 10.97 -6.66 16.57
N ARG A 68 11.02 -5.66 17.46
CA ARG A 68 11.44 -5.84 18.86
C ARG A 68 10.58 -6.88 19.58
N ARG A 69 9.25 -6.80 19.46
CA ARG A 69 8.33 -7.77 20.07
C ARG A 69 8.48 -9.18 19.50
N ALA A 70 8.94 -9.30 18.27
CA ALA A 70 9.23 -10.56 17.60
C ALA A 70 10.62 -11.14 17.96
N GLY A 71 11.39 -10.47 18.84
CA GLY A 71 12.73 -10.92 19.24
C GLY A 71 13.83 -10.47 18.29
N PHE A 72 13.64 -9.37 17.56
CA PHE A 72 14.68 -8.79 16.71
C PHE A 72 15.17 -7.45 17.25
N GLU A 73 16.46 -7.20 17.10
CA GLU A 73 17.05 -5.88 17.27
C GLU A 73 17.31 -5.26 15.88
N VAL A 74 16.92 -3.99 15.71
CA VAL A 74 17.06 -3.27 14.44
C VAL A 74 18.40 -2.54 14.41
N ASP A 75 19.27 -2.94 13.50
CA ASP A 75 20.61 -2.36 13.33
C ASP A 75 20.56 -1.07 12.50
N ALA A 76 19.73 -1.06 11.45
CA ALA A 76 19.58 0.09 10.57
C ALA A 76 18.25 0.08 9.81
N VAL A 77 17.82 1.28 9.41
CA VAL A 77 16.73 1.48 8.45
C VAL A 77 17.28 2.22 7.24
N ARG A 78 17.20 1.60 6.06
CA ARG A 78 17.67 2.14 4.78
C ARG A 78 16.51 2.66 3.94
N GLY A 79 16.77 3.70 3.16
CA GLY A 79 15.83 4.29 2.22
C GLY A 79 15.86 3.70 0.82
N ASP A 80 16.78 2.75 0.57
CA ASP A 80 16.92 2.05 -0.70
C ASP A 80 17.68 0.73 -0.51
N TRP A 81 17.85 0.00 -1.62
CA TRP A 81 18.65 -1.22 -1.67
C TRP A 81 20.17 -0.98 -1.72
N GLN A 82 20.61 0.27 -1.86
CA GLN A 82 22.02 0.67 -1.84
C GLN A 82 22.49 1.03 -0.42
N ARG A 83 21.63 0.86 0.58
CA ARG A 83 21.89 1.11 2.00
C ARG A 83 22.04 2.59 2.36
N THR A 84 21.43 3.49 1.58
CA THR A 84 21.29 4.90 1.96
C THR A 84 20.47 5.01 3.25
N PRO A 85 20.87 5.82 4.25
CA PRO A 85 20.07 6.01 5.46
C PRO A 85 18.66 6.52 5.16
N PHE A 86 17.64 5.96 5.82
CA PHE A 86 16.27 6.44 5.67
C PHE A 86 16.07 7.78 6.37
N ASP A 87 15.66 8.80 5.62
CA ASP A 87 15.45 10.17 6.09
C ASP A 87 13.97 10.55 6.27
N GLY A 88 13.04 9.64 5.99
CA GLY A 88 11.59 9.91 6.03
C GLY A 88 10.97 10.31 4.69
N MET A 89 11.77 10.60 3.66
CA MET A 89 11.31 11.02 2.34
C MET A 89 11.41 9.93 1.28
N HIS A 90 12.15 8.86 1.56
CA HIS A 90 12.29 7.74 0.64
C HIS A 90 10.97 6.96 0.51
N PRO A 91 10.65 6.42 -0.68
CA PRO A 91 9.42 5.66 -0.91
C PRO A 91 9.45 4.24 -0.33
N ILE A 92 10.61 3.78 0.15
CA ILE A 92 10.83 2.45 0.71
C ILE A 92 11.58 2.55 2.04
N MET A 93 11.28 1.63 2.94
CA MET A 93 12.07 1.36 4.14
C MET A 93 12.59 -0.08 4.07
N VAL A 94 13.89 -0.27 4.21
CA VAL A 94 14.52 -1.59 4.35
C VAL A 94 15.07 -1.70 5.76
N PHE A 95 14.60 -2.68 6.53
CA PHE A 95 15.04 -2.92 7.90
C PHE A 95 16.14 -3.98 7.89
N GLU A 96 17.32 -3.60 8.36
CA GLU A 96 18.41 -4.53 8.69
C GLU A 96 18.26 -4.87 10.18
N ALA A 97 18.02 -6.14 10.50
CA ALA A 97 17.77 -6.60 11.87
C ALA A 97 18.31 -8.02 12.10
N HIS A 98 18.67 -8.33 13.34
CA HIS A 98 19.12 -9.65 13.76
C HIS A 98 18.26 -10.19 14.89
N ALA A 99 18.14 -11.52 14.99
CA ALA A 99 17.42 -12.17 16.08
C ALA A 99 18.23 -12.11 17.38
N VAL A 100 17.53 -11.96 18.49
CA VAL A 100 18.04 -11.96 19.87
C VAL A 100 17.77 -13.30 20.53
#